data_AF-A0A1I2NL62-F1
#
_entry.id   AF-A0A1I2NL62-F1
#
_cell.length_a   1.000
_cell.length_b   1.000
_cell.length_c   1.000
_cell.angle_alpha   90.00
_cell.angle_beta   90.00
_cell.angle_gamma   90.00
#
_symmetry.space_group_name_H-M   'P 1'
#
loop_
_entity.id
_entity.type
_entity.pdbx_description
1 polymer ?
#
loop_
_entity_poly.entity_id
_entity_poly.type
_entity_poly.pdbx_seq_one_letter_code
_entity_poly.pdbx_strand_id
1 'polypeptide(L)'
;MPTPTLTENPTDRGPVFTYSTDSGPAIAHLPVLPELAELPEANRHFAATIARAFDRFQPAAATEELRRIAGPAMLGAIKRAIAAGQASRRAHAEADARAREIPPSLDMSQEAERRARYRGLSLADQMAAAQRADLADLAAIVARGNLCDWAPEAFDLASERYAALAWAERVGLASNHPRQPSLEGGLTVTGPDAAAVETAALAALAHHRQRADDLETVEAALRNQICLVAAALEMTPDDVLAATMAA
;
A
#
# COMPACT_ATOMS: atom_id res chain seq x y z
N MET A 1 35.91 21.89 -11.99
CA MET A 1 34.91 21.16 -11.19
C MET A 1 33.95 20.51 -12.16
N PRO A 2 33.54 19.25 -11.96
CA PRO A 2 32.54 18.62 -12.82
C PRO A 2 31.22 19.40 -12.73
N THR A 3 30.60 19.67 -13.88
CA THR A 3 29.28 20.32 -13.91
C THR A 3 28.25 19.39 -13.27
N PRO A 4 27.42 19.87 -12.32
CA PRO A 4 26.36 19.06 -11.75
C PRO A 4 25.43 18.55 -12.84
N THR A 5 25.12 17.26 -12.79
CA THR A 5 24.27 16.60 -13.78
C THR A 5 23.27 15.69 -13.09
N LEU A 6 22.02 15.75 -13.57
CA LEU A 6 20.95 14.83 -13.20
C LEU A 6 20.76 13.84 -14.36
N THR A 7 21.04 12.57 -14.12
CA THR A 7 20.91 11.50 -15.13
C THR A 7 19.76 10.57 -14.79
N GLU A 8 19.07 10.05 -15.81
CA GLU A 8 18.03 9.03 -15.71
C GLU A 8 18.61 7.69 -16.17
N ASN A 9 18.49 6.66 -15.34
CA ASN A 9 18.83 5.28 -15.69
C ASN A 9 17.55 4.45 -15.64
N PRO A 10 17.03 3.96 -16.78
CA PRO A 10 15.84 3.12 -16.78
C PRO A 10 16.15 1.75 -16.16
N THR A 11 15.21 1.22 -15.39
CA THR A 11 15.27 -0.15 -14.84
C THR A 11 13.91 -0.82 -15.01
N ASP A 12 13.88 -2.15 -14.90
CA ASP A 12 12.63 -2.93 -14.92
C ASP A 12 11.67 -2.54 -13.78
N ARG A 13 12.20 -1.90 -12.71
CA ARG A 13 11.45 -1.46 -11.54
C ARG A 13 11.17 0.04 -11.55
N GLY A 14 11.31 0.72 -12.68
CA GLY A 14 11.14 2.17 -12.81
C GLY A 14 12.46 2.95 -12.87
N PRO A 15 12.43 4.24 -13.24
CA PRO A 15 13.63 5.03 -13.45
C PRO A 15 14.37 5.34 -12.15
N VAL A 16 15.70 5.35 -12.23
CA VAL A 16 16.60 5.80 -11.17
C VAL A 16 17.23 7.12 -11.61
N PHE A 17 17.00 8.17 -10.84
CA PHE A 17 17.57 9.49 -11.05
C PHE A 17 18.79 9.68 -10.15
N THR A 18 19.90 10.13 -10.73
CA THR A 18 21.14 10.37 -10.01
C THR A 18 21.61 11.80 -10.23
N TYR A 19 21.68 12.59 -9.16
CA TYR A 19 22.28 13.91 -9.17
C TYR A 19 23.71 13.84 -8.62
N SER A 20 24.70 14.17 -9.44
CA SER A 20 26.11 14.10 -9.03
C SER A 20 26.60 15.43 -8.47
N THR A 21 27.12 15.41 -7.23
CA THR A 21 27.74 16.55 -6.54
C THR A 21 29.17 16.22 -6.10
N ASP A 22 29.93 17.23 -5.67
CA ASP A 22 31.25 17.05 -5.08
C ASP A 22 31.20 16.23 -3.76
N SER A 23 30.08 16.27 -3.04
CA SER A 23 29.84 15.46 -1.83
C SER A 23 29.40 14.01 -2.11
N GLY A 24 29.22 13.65 -3.37
CA GLY A 24 28.74 12.34 -3.81
C GLY A 24 27.38 12.40 -4.52
N PRO A 25 26.90 11.24 -5.04
CA PRO A 25 25.64 11.19 -5.75
C PRO A 25 24.44 11.17 -4.80
N ALA A 26 23.42 11.98 -5.10
CA ALA A 26 22.07 11.83 -4.54
C ALA A 26 21.22 11.00 -5.52
N ILE A 27 20.61 9.93 -5.01
CA ILE A 27 19.92 8.93 -5.85
C ILE A 27 18.46 8.83 -5.42
N ALA A 28 17.54 8.94 -6.39
CA ALA A 28 16.12 8.69 -6.20
C ALA A 28 15.63 7.60 -7.17
N HIS A 29 15.18 6.47 -6.62
CA HIS A 29 14.49 5.45 -7.40
C HIS A 29 12.98 5.71 -7.34
N LEU A 30 12.36 5.79 -8.52
CA LEU A 30 10.92 5.98 -8.67
C LEU A 30 10.27 4.70 -9.18
N PRO A 31 9.73 3.85 -8.29
CA PRO A 31 9.00 2.67 -8.70
C PRO A 31 7.72 3.03 -9.45
N VAL A 32 7.26 2.10 -10.29
CA VAL A 32 6.05 2.27 -11.09
C VAL A 32 4.82 2.09 -10.20
N LEU A 33 4.49 3.14 -9.44
CA LEU A 33 3.35 3.21 -8.53
C LEU A 33 2.46 4.41 -8.89
N PRO A 34 1.13 4.27 -8.81
CA PRO A 34 0.18 5.33 -9.19
C PRO A 34 0.45 6.66 -8.48
N GLU A 35 0.84 6.62 -7.21
CA GLU A 35 1.13 7.78 -6.37
C GLU A 35 2.34 8.59 -6.87
N LEU A 36 3.25 7.94 -7.62
CA LEU A 36 4.49 8.53 -8.11
C LEU A 36 4.45 8.84 -9.61
N ALA A 37 3.32 8.61 -10.28
CA ALA A 37 3.23 8.59 -11.75
C ALA A 37 3.70 9.87 -12.46
N GLU A 38 3.57 11.03 -11.80
CA GLU A 38 4.00 12.33 -12.36
C GLU A 38 5.49 12.63 -12.16
N LEU A 39 6.14 12.00 -11.18
CA LEU A 39 7.51 12.34 -10.78
C LEU A 39 8.56 12.01 -11.85
N PRO A 40 8.48 10.94 -12.66
CA PRO A 40 9.43 10.70 -13.72
C PRO A 40 9.51 11.86 -14.72
N GLU A 41 8.36 12.36 -15.18
CA GLU A 41 8.32 13.47 -16.14
C GLU A 41 8.77 14.79 -15.50
N ALA A 42 8.37 15.04 -14.26
CA ALA A 42 8.84 16.21 -13.51
C ALA A 42 10.37 16.20 -13.35
N ASN A 43 10.97 15.05 -13.05
CA ASN A 43 12.43 14.90 -12.96
C ASN A 43 13.12 15.12 -14.30
N ARG A 44 12.56 14.64 -15.43
CA ARG A 44 13.13 14.92 -16.76
C ARG A 44 13.14 16.41 -17.08
N HIS A 45 12.02 17.10 -16.80
CA HIS A 45 11.94 18.54 -16.98
C HIS A 45 12.93 19.28 -16.07
N PHE A 46 13.07 18.83 -14.82
CA PHE A 46 14.01 19.37 -13.86
C PHE A 46 15.47 19.16 -14.34
N ALA A 47 15.83 17.96 -14.78
CA ALA A 47 17.14 17.62 -15.34
C ALA A 47 17.51 18.49 -16.55
N ALA A 48 16.57 18.65 -17.49
CA ALA A 48 16.76 19.52 -18.65
C ALA A 48 16.95 20.99 -18.26
N THR A 49 16.36 21.42 -17.14
CA THR A 49 16.52 22.79 -16.64
C THR A 49 17.84 22.97 -15.89
N ILE A 50 18.29 21.97 -15.13
CA ILE A 50 19.64 21.93 -14.54
C ILE A 50 20.71 22.10 -15.63
N ALA A 51 20.69 21.25 -16.66
CA ALA A 51 21.67 21.33 -17.74
C ALA A 51 21.71 22.73 -18.38
N ARG A 52 20.54 23.28 -18.74
CA ARG A 52 20.44 24.62 -19.34
C ARG A 52 20.91 25.74 -18.41
N ALA A 53 20.67 25.63 -17.10
CA ALA A 53 21.10 26.63 -16.14
C ALA A 53 22.63 26.67 -16.04
N PHE A 54 23.27 25.50 -15.91
CA PHE A 54 24.73 25.40 -15.80
C PHE A 54 25.48 25.63 -17.12
N ASP A 55 24.82 25.48 -18.28
CA ASP A 55 25.38 25.89 -19.57
C ASP A 55 25.43 27.42 -19.73
N ARG A 56 24.50 28.14 -19.09
CA ARG A 56 24.29 29.59 -19.30
C ARG A 56 24.87 30.46 -18.20
N PHE A 57 24.89 29.97 -16.97
CA PHE A 57 25.23 30.75 -15.78
C PHE A 57 26.44 30.17 -15.05
N GLN A 58 27.16 31.03 -14.32
CA GLN A 58 28.14 30.57 -13.34
C GLN A 58 27.45 29.77 -12.22
N PRO A 59 28.12 28.82 -11.55
CA PRO A 59 27.47 27.87 -10.62
C PRO A 59 26.52 28.50 -9.61
N ALA A 60 26.95 29.54 -8.88
CA ALA A 60 26.10 30.21 -7.89
C ALA A 60 24.86 30.86 -8.50
N ALA A 61 24.97 31.43 -9.71
CA ALA A 61 23.85 32.01 -10.43
C ALA A 61 22.94 30.94 -11.06
N ALA A 62 23.48 29.79 -11.46
CA ALA A 62 22.72 28.65 -11.94
C ALA A 62 21.85 28.07 -10.82
N THR A 63 22.40 27.87 -9.62
CA THR A 63 21.65 27.38 -8.46
C THR A 63 20.50 28.34 -8.10
N GLU A 64 20.74 29.65 -8.09
CA GLU A 64 19.69 30.63 -7.81
C GLU A 64 18.59 30.63 -8.89
N GLU A 65 18.97 30.49 -10.16
CA GLU A 65 18.01 30.36 -11.26
C GLU A 65 17.18 29.08 -11.13
N LEU A 66 17.78 27.97 -10.69
CA LEU A 66 17.08 26.71 -10.45
C LEU A 66 16.05 26.84 -9.34
N ARG A 67 16.40 27.48 -8.21
CA ARG A 67 15.45 27.77 -7.12
C ARG A 67 14.26 28.58 -7.61
N ARG A 68 14.49 29.53 -8.52
CA ARG A 68 13.45 30.44 -9.04
C ARG A 68 12.55 29.80 -10.10
N ILE A 69 13.11 29.06 -11.05
CA ILE A 69 12.37 28.53 -12.21
C ILE A 69 11.95 27.08 -12.01
N ALA A 70 12.90 26.21 -11.72
CA ALA A 70 12.69 24.76 -11.78
C ALA A 70 12.15 24.20 -10.44
N GLY A 71 12.58 24.80 -9.34
CA GLY A 71 12.18 24.46 -7.98
C GLY A 71 10.66 24.41 -7.81
N PRO A 72 9.90 25.49 -8.09
CA PRO A 72 8.46 25.51 -7.83
C PRO A 72 7.68 24.39 -8.55
N ALA A 73 8.04 24.12 -9.82
CA ALA A 73 7.39 23.06 -10.59
C ALA A 73 7.67 21.66 -10.00
N MET A 74 8.93 21.41 -9.61
CA MET A 74 9.35 20.14 -9.01
C MET A 74 8.75 19.95 -7.61
N LEU A 75 8.78 20.99 -6.77
CA LEU A 75 8.15 20.99 -5.45
C LEU A 75 6.64 20.74 -5.57
N GLY A 76 5.96 21.36 -6.54
CA GLY A 76 4.55 21.10 -6.80
C GLY A 76 4.26 19.65 -7.20
N ALA A 77 5.13 19.01 -7.98
CA ALA A 77 5.00 17.60 -8.33
C ALA A 77 5.18 16.68 -7.11
N ILE A 78 6.19 16.96 -6.27
CA ILE A 78 6.40 16.22 -5.00
C ILE A 78 5.19 16.39 -4.08
N LYS A 79 4.64 17.61 -3.94
CA LYS A 79 3.44 17.86 -3.14
C LYS A 79 2.24 17.03 -3.59
N ARG A 80 1.99 16.94 -4.90
CA ARG A 80 0.91 16.11 -5.44
C ARG A 80 1.13 14.62 -5.15
N ALA A 81 2.36 14.14 -5.28
CA ALA A 81 2.71 12.76 -4.95
C ALA A 81 2.55 12.46 -3.44
N ILE A 82 2.94 13.38 -2.56
CA ILE A 82 2.67 13.29 -1.11
C ILE A 82 1.16 13.22 -0.84
N ALA A 83 0.38 14.09 -1.47
CA ALA A 83 -1.07 14.13 -1.29
C ALA A 83 -1.73 12.82 -1.79
N ALA A 84 -1.28 12.28 -2.92
CA ALA A 84 -1.72 10.98 -3.43
C ALA A 84 -1.38 9.84 -2.46
N GLY A 85 -0.14 9.77 -1.95
CA GLY A 85 0.27 8.79 -0.95
C GLY A 85 -0.54 8.88 0.35
N GLN A 86 -0.84 10.09 0.83
CA GLN A 86 -1.70 10.30 2.01
C GLN A 86 -3.15 9.89 1.76
N ALA A 87 -3.69 10.11 0.56
CA ALA A 87 -5.02 9.68 0.19
C ALA A 87 -5.09 8.14 0.13
N SER A 88 -4.12 7.49 -0.51
CA SER A 88 -4.03 6.03 -0.58
C SER A 88 -3.85 5.40 0.79
N ARG A 89 -3.04 5.98 1.68
CA ARG A 89 -2.88 5.51 3.07
C ARG A 89 -4.17 5.61 3.88
N ARG A 90 -4.93 6.71 3.74
CA ARG A 90 -6.25 6.85 4.38
C ARG A 90 -7.24 5.81 3.85
N ALA A 91 -7.33 5.66 2.54
CA ALA A 91 -8.20 4.66 1.92
C ALA A 91 -7.83 3.23 2.32
N HIS A 92 -6.53 2.94 2.48
CA HIS A 92 -6.03 1.67 2.98
C HIS A 92 -6.46 1.43 4.43
N ALA A 93 -6.24 2.38 5.33
CA ALA A 93 -6.64 2.29 6.73
C ALA A 93 -8.17 2.13 6.89
N GLU A 94 -8.97 2.84 6.09
CA GLU A 94 -10.42 2.68 6.05
C GLU A 94 -10.85 1.30 5.53
N ALA A 95 -10.12 0.72 4.60
CA ALA A 95 -10.38 -0.63 4.11
C ALA A 95 -10.01 -1.69 5.16
N ASP A 96 -8.86 -1.55 5.84
CA ASP A 96 -8.43 -2.45 6.92
C ASP A 96 -9.42 -2.41 8.10
N ALA A 97 -9.85 -1.21 8.51
CA ALA A 97 -10.87 -1.06 9.55
C ALA A 97 -12.18 -1.78 9.17
N ARG A 98 -12.69 -1.55 7.95
CA ARG A 98 -13.92 -2.20 7.45
C ARG A 98 -13.80 -3.71 7.32
N ALA A 99 -12.61 -4.24 7.00
CA ALA A 99 -12.39 -5.67 6.90
C ALA A 99 -12.45 -6.38 8.27
N ARG A 100 -12.16 -5.65 9.37
CA ARG A 100 -12.20 -6.19 10.73
C ARG A 100 -13.56 -6.05 11.40
N GLU A 101 -14.39 -5.11 10.95
CA GLU A 101 -15.75 -4.95 11.45
C GLU A 101 -16.63 -6.16 11.11
N ILE A 102 -17.53 -6.50 12.04
CA ILE A 102 -18.54 -7.55 11.84
C ILE A 102 -19.48 -7.14 10.69
N PRO A 103 -19.65 -7.97 9.64
CA PRO A 103 -20.56 -7.67 8.55
C PRO A 103 -21.99 -7.41 9.05
N PRO A 104 -22.71 -6.41 8.51
CA PRO A 104 -24.05 -6.05 8.98
C PRO A 104 -25.10 -7.12 8.70
N SER A 105 -24.83 -8.06 7.79
CA SER A 105 -25.69 -9.22 7.49
C SER A 105 -25.60 -10.32 8.55
N LEU A 106 -24.62 -10.26 9.45
CA LEU A 106 -24.34 -11.32 10.41
C LEU A 106 -25.11 -11.09 11.72
N ASP A 107 -25.94 -12.06 12.11
CA ASP A 107 -26.59 -12.05 13.42
C ASP A 107 -25.63 -12.51 14.53
N MET A 108 -25.29 -11.58 15.42
CA MET A 108 -24.39 -11.80 16.56
C MET A 108 -25.12 -11.95 17.90
N SER A 109 -26.44 -12.17 17.89
CA SER A 109 -27.23 -12.37 19.12
C SER A 109 -26.73 -13.55 19.98
N GLN A 110 -26.18 -14.59 19.35
CA GLN A 110 -25.67 -15.81 19.99
C GLN A 110 -24.12 -15.82 20.13
N GLU A 111 -23.46 -14.67 20.07
CA GLU A 111 -21.99 -14.56 20.06
C GLU A 111 -21.33 -15.31 21.24
N ALA A 112 -21.88 -15.17 22.45
CA ALA A 112 -21.32 -15.81 23.65
C ALA A 112 -21.41 -17.33 23.62
N GLU A 113 -22.52 -17.88 23.11
CA GLU A 113 -22.75 -19.33 22.99
C GLU A 113 -21.84 -19.92 21.91
N ARG A 114 -21.71 -19.21 20.77
CA ARG A 114 -20.77 -19.59 19.71
C ARG A 114 -19.36 -19.68 20.26
N ARG A 115 -18.93 -18.65 21.01
CA ARG A 115 -17.60 -18.60 21.65
C ARG A 115 -17.36 -19.74 22.63
N ALA A 116 -18.36 -20.07 23.45
CA ALA A 116 -18.25 -21.11 24.47
C ALA A 116 -17.86 -22.48 23.89
N ARG A 117 -18.28 -22.80 22.65
CA ARG A 117 -17.93 -24.05 21.95
C ARG A 117 -16.43 -24.20 21.66
N TYR A 118 -15.69 -23.10 21.65
CA TYR A 118 -14.28 -23.07 21.25
C TYR A 118 -13.30 -22.87 22.41
N ARG A 119 -13.81 -22.73 23.64
CA ARG A 119 -12.97 -22.59 24.83
C ARG A 119 -12.40 -23.94 25.26
N GLY A 120 -11.17 -23.92 25.77
CA GLY A 120 -10.51 -25.11 26.32
C GLY A 120 -10.09 -26.15 25.27
N LEU A 121 -10.17 -25.82 23.99
CA LEU A 121 -9.68 -26.67 22.91
C LEU A 121 -8.14 -26.78 22.96
N SER A 122 -7.61 -27.95 22.59
CA SER A 122 -6.17 -28.11 22.38
C SER A 122 -5.70 -27.27 21.19
N LEU A 123 -4.40 -26.96 21.07
CA LEU A 123 -3.88 -26.21 19.92
C LEU A 123 -4.26 -26.86 18.57
N ALA A 124 -4.15 -28.19 18.47
CA ALA A 124 -4.52 -28.91 17.25
C ALA A 124 -6.01 -28.73 16.92
N ASP A 125 -6.88 -28.78 17.92
CA ASP A 125 -8.33 -28.57 17.74
C ASP A 125 -8.67 -27.12 17.43
N GLN A 126 -7.95 -26.15 18.02
CA GLN A 126 -8.10 -24.73 17.70
C GLN A 126 -7.74 -24.46 16.24
N MET A 127 -6.61 -25.00 15.76
CA MET A 127 -6.20 -24.90 14.36
C MET A 127 -7.24 -25.52 13.41
N ALA A 128 -7.72 -26.72 13.74
CA ALA A 128 -8.76 -27.39 12.95
C ALA A 128 -10.11 -26.69 13.00
N ALA A 129 -10.43 -26.01 14.12
CA ALA A 129 -11.62 -25.17 14.25
C ALA A 129 -11.48 -23.89 13.42
N ALA A 130 -10.33 -23.21 13.50
CA ALA A 130 -10.03 -22.01 12.73
C ALA A 130 -10.24 -22.23 11.23
N GLN A 131 -9.87 -23.42 10.70
CA GLN A 131 -10.02 -23.78 9.28
C GLN A 131 -11.45 -24.14 8.85
N ARG A 132 -12.31 -24.59 9.77
CA ARG A 132 -13.65 -25.10 9.45
C ARG A 132 -14.78 -24.18 9.90
N ALA A 133 -14.49 -23.27 10.83
CA ALA A 133 -15.46 -22.31 11.33
C ALA A 133 -16.02 -21.47 10.17
N ASP A 134 -17.34 -21.25 10.22
CA ASP A 134 -18.01 -20.33 9.33
C ASP A 134 -17.75 -18.87 9.76
N LEU A 135 -18.26 -17.92 8.97
CA LEU A 135 -18.06 -16.50 9.24
C LEU A 135 -18.64 -16.06 10.61
N ALA A 136 -19.78 -16.64 11.04
CA ALA A 136 -20.40 -16.31 12.32
C ALA A 136 -19.55 -16.75 13.51
N ASP A 137 -18.98 -17.94 13.40
CA ASP A 137 -18.13 -18.52 14.42
C ASP A 137 -16.78 -17.81 14.48
N LEU A 138 -16.19 -17.51 13.32
CA LEU A 138 -14.97 -16.70 13.23
C LEU A 138 -15.17 -15.29 13.79
N ALA A 139 -16.30 -14.63 13.50
CA ALA A 139 -16.62 -13.32 14.06
C ALA A 139 -16.73 -13.38 15.59
N ALA A 140 -17.36 -14.42 16.14
CA ALA A 140 -17.49 -14.59 17.59
C ALA A 140 -16.15 -14.84 18.30
N ILE A 141 -15.18 -15.44 17.59
CA ILE A 141 -13.83 -15.71 18.08
C ILE A 141 -12.94 -14.45 17.98
N VAL A 142 -12.99 -13.73 16.86
CA VAL A 142 -11.97 -12.73 16.48
C VAL A 142 -12.43 -11.29 16.70
N ALA A 143 -13.67 -10.95 16.36
CA ALA A 143 -14.06 -9.56 16.11
C ALA A 143 -13.95 -8.63 17.35
N ARG A 144 -13.95 -9.20 18.56
CA ARG A 144 -13.78 -8.48 19.84
C ARG A 144 -12.46 -8.82 20.55
N GLY A 145 -11.48 -9.31 19.81
CA GLY A 145 -10.22 -9.82 20.33
C GLY A 145 -10.31 -11.27 20.82
N ASN A 146 -9.18 -11.81 21.28
CA ASN A 146 -9.02 -13.21 21.63
C ASN A 146 -9.68 -13.58 22.98
N LEU A 147 -11.01 -13.55 23.02
CA LEU A 147 -11.81 -13.84 24.21
C LEU A 147 -12.07 -15.35 24.44
N CYS A 148 -11.50 -16.19 23.58
CA CYS A 148 -11.45 -17.65 23.70
C CYS A 148 -10.17 -18.16 24.35
N ASP A 149 -9.19 -17.28 24.58
CA ASP A 149 -7.81 -17.62 24.98
C ASP A 149 -7.17 -18.64 24.02
N TRP A 150 -7.40 -18.47 22.72
CA TRP A 150 -6.74 -19.27 21.70
C TRP A 150 -5.23 -18.99 21.67
N ALA A 151 -4.44 -20.00 21.30
CA ALA A 151 -3.03 -19.81 21.05
C ALA A 151 -2.81 -18.76 19.95
N PRO A 152 -1.74 -17.94 20.01
CA PRO A 152 -1.50 -16.86 19.04
C PRO A 152 -1.58 -17.35 17.59
N GLU A 153 -0.99 -18.49 17.27
CA GLU A 153 -0.94 -19.04 15.91
C GLU A 153 -2.33 -19.42 15.39
N ALA A 154 -3.18 -19.99 16.24
CA ALA A 154 -4.55 -20.34 15.87
C ALA A 154 -5.44 -19.09 15.76
N PHE A 155 -5.21 -18.09 16.62
CA PHE A 155 -5.90 -16.82 16.58
C PHE A 155 -5.53 -16.00 15.33
N ASP A 156 -4.27 -16.00 14.92
CA ASP A 156 -3.80 -15.34 13.70
C ASP A 156 -4.44 -15.97 12.45
N LEU A 157 -4.46 -17.31 12.38
CA LEU A 157 -5.13 -18.03 11.29
C LEU A 157 -6.63 -17.72 11.23
N ALA A 158 -7.31 -17.72 12.39
CA ALA A 158 -8.72 -17.37 12.47
C ALA A 158 -8.97 -15.92 12.05
N SER A 159 -8.09 -15.01 12.44
CA SER A 159 -8.18 -13.59 12.11
C SER A 159 -8.03 -13.33 10.62
N GLU A 160 -7.09 -14.03 9.97
CA GLU A 160 -6.92 -13.97 8.53
C GLU A 160 -8.14 -14.49 7.77
N ARG A 161 -8.64 -15.68 8.13
CA ARG A 161 -9.85 -16.24 7.51
C ARG A 161 -11.07 -15.37 7.76
N TYR A 162 -11.22 -14.83 8.97
CA TYR A 162 -12.29 -13.91 9.32
C TYR A 162 -12.26 -12.68 8.42
N ALA A 163 -11.12 -11.98 8.30
CA ALA A 163 -11.00 -10.79 7.46
C ALA A 163 -11.33 -11.08 5.99
N ALA A 164 -10.87 -12.22 5.47
CA ALA A 164 -11.16 -12.65 4.10
C ALA A 164 -12.67 -12.89 3.90
N LEU A 165 -13.30 -13.71 4.75
CA LEU A 165 -14.72 -14.05 4.62
C LEU A 165 -15.64 -12.85 4.91
N ALA A 166 -15.28 -11.99 5.88
CA ALA A 166 -16.01 -10.77 6.17
C ALA A 166 -15.98 -9.78 5.00
N TRP A 167 -14.82 -9.65 4.34
CA TRP A 167 -14.70 -8.86 3.11
C TRP A 167 -15.57 -9.46 1.99
N ALA A 168 -15.48 -10.77 1.77
CA ALA A 168 -16.25 -11.47 0.73
C ALA A 168 -17.76 -11.27 0.90
N GLU A 169 -18.25 -11.36 2.13
CA GLU A 169 -19.64 -11.12 2.49
C GLU A 169 -20.05 -9.67 2.17
N ARG A 170 -19.25 -8.69 2.60
CA ARG A 170 -19.55 -7.26 2.39
C ARG A 170 -19.63 -6.85 0.92
N VAL A 171 -18.78 -7.42 0.07
CA VAL A 171 -18.76 -7.11 -1.36
C VAL A 171 -19.68 -8.02 -2.18
N GLY A 172 -20.39 -8.95 -1.52
CA GLY A 172 -21.27 -9.91 -2.19
C GLY A 172 -20.53 -10.86 -3.12
N LEU A 173 -19.27 -11.20 -2.81
CA LEU A 173 -18.38 -11.96 -3.70
C LEU A 173 -18.97 -13.30 -4.14
N ALA A 174 -19.82 -13.90 -3.30
CA ALA A 174 -20.58 -15.12 -3.59
C ALA A 174 -21.35 -15.07 -4.93
N SER A 175 -21.85 -13.89 -5.35
CA SER A 175 -22.58 -13.77 -6.62
C SER A 175 -21.70 -13.98 -7.85
N ASN A 176 -20.39 -13.77 -7.72
CA ASN A 176 -19.42 -13.89 -8.82
C ASN A 176 -18.88 -15.31 -8.96
N HIS A 177 -19.13 -16.18 -7.98
CA HIS A 177 -18.65 -17.56 -7.94
C HIS A 177 -19.80 -18.55 -7.72
N PRO A 178 -20.77 -18.65 -8.64
CA PRO A 178 -21.81 -19.66 -8.57
C PRO A 178 -21.20 -21.06 -8.76
N ARG A 179 -21.69 -22.03 -7.99
CA ARG A 179 -21.30 -23.43 -8.14
C ARG A 179 -21.66 -23.93 -9.53
N GLN A 180 -20.70 -24.55 -10.21
CA GLN A 180 -20.90 -25.07 -11.56
C GLN A 180 -21.44 -26.51 -11.52
N PRO A 181 -22.41 -26.86 -12.37
CA PRO A 181 -22.84 -28.25 -12.56
C PRO A 181 -21.67 -29.16 -12.93
N SER A 182 -21.61 -30.34 -12.33
CA SER A 182 -20.60 -31.34 -12.67
C SER A 182 -21.15 -32.76 -12.55
N LEU A 183 -20.50 -33.72 -13.23
CA LEU A 183 -20.91 -35.13 -13.18
C LEU A 183 -20.70 -35.75 -11.79
N GLU A 184 -19.71 -35.26 -11.04
CA GLU A 184 -19.40 -35.74 -9.68
C GLU A 184 -20.22 -35.00 -8.59
N GLY A 185 -20.53 -33.73 -8.81
CA GLY A 185 -21.22 -32.86 -7.84
C GLY A 185 -22.73 -32.74 -8.05
N GLY A 186 -23.25 -33.26 -9.16
CA GLY A 186 -24.66 -33.19 -9.54
C GLY A 186 -24.95 -32.08 -10.56
N LEU A 187 -25.90 -32.35 -11.46
CA LEU A 187 -26.29 -31.44 -12.54
C LEU A 187 -27.19 -30.28 -12.08
N THR A 188 -27.80 -30.40 -10.90
CA THR A 188 -28.78 -29.44 -10.35
C THR A 188 -28.26 -28.73 -9.10
N VAL A 189 -26.94 -28.55 -8.98
CA VAL A 189 -26.36 -27.81 -7.87
C VAL A 189 -26.74 -26.33 -7.95
N THR A 190 -27.03 -25.74 -6.79
CA THR A 190 -27.38 -24.33 -6.66
C THR A 190 -26.58 -23.70 -5.52
N GLY A 191 -26.38 -22.38 -5.59
CA GLY A 191 -25.68 -21.61 -4.56
C GLY A 191 -24.21 -21.34 -4.88
N PRO A 192 -23.50 -20.65 -3.98
CA PRO A 192 -22.12 -20.25 -4.21
C PRO A 192 -21.14 -21.42 -4.05
N ASP A 193 -20.04 -21.36 -4.79
CA ASP A 193 -18.87 -22.17 -4.55
C ASP A 193 -18.04 -21.55 -3.41
N ALA A 194 -18.27 -22.03 -2.18
CA ALA A 194 -17.60 -21.52 -0.99
C ALA A 194 -16.06 -21.57 -1.08
N ALA A 195 -15.49 -22.60 -1.72
CA ALA A 195 -14.05 -22.74 -1.85
C ALA A 195 -13.48 -21.71 -2.84
N ALA A 196 -14.17 -21.47 -3.96
CA ALA A 196 -13.78 -20.44 -4.91
C ALA A 196 -13.93 -19.03 -4.30
N VAL A 197 -14.99 -18.77 -3.54
CA VAL A 197 -15.20 -17.50 -2.82
C VAL A 197 -14.09 -17.26 -1.81
N GLU A 198 -13.75 -18.25 -0.97
CA GLU A 198 -12.68 -18.13 0.02
C GLU A 198 -11.32 -17.90 -0.65
N THR A 199 -11.02 -18.61 -1.74
CA THR A 199 -9.78 -18.43 -2.51
C THR A 199 -9.66 -17.02 -3.07
N ALA A 200 -10.74 -16.51 -3.69
CA ALA A 200 -10.78 -15.15 -4.22
C ALA A 200 -10.66 -14.09 -3.12
N ALA A 201 -11.25 -14.34 -1.95
CA ALA A 201 -11.16 -13.46 -0.78
C ALA A 201 -9.75 -13.40 -0.20
N LEU A 202 -9.06 -14.53 -0.09
CA LEU A 202 -7.67 -14.59 0.34
C LEU A 202 -6.74 -13.87 -0.64
N ALA A 203 -6.98 -14.03 -1.95
CA ALA A 203 -6.22 -13.30 -2.97
C ALA A 203 -6.43 -11.78 -2.86
N ALA A 204 -7.66 -11.33 -2.60
CA ALA A 204 -7.96 -9.91 -2.37
C ALA A 204 -7.28 -9.37 -1.10
N LEU A 205 -7.25 -10.16 -0.02
CA LEU A 205 -6.54 -9.79 1.21
C LEU A 205 -5.02 -9.71 0.99
N ALA A 206 -4.44 -10.65 0.24
CA ALA A 206 -3.04 -10.61 -0.15
C ALA A 206 -2.71 -9.35 -0.97
N HIS A 207 -3.55 -9.00 -1.94
CA HIS A 207 -3.42 -7.75 -2.68
C HIS A 207 -3.55 -6.51 -1.78
N HIS A 208 -4.44 -6.54 -0.78
CA HIS A 208 -4.56 -5.46 0.20
C HIS A 208 -3.30 -5.30 1.08
N ARG A 209 -2.63 -6.39 1.44
CA ARG A 209 -1.33 -6.36 2.13
C ARG A 209 -0.23 -5.81 1.24
N GLN A 210 -0.15 -6.25 -0.02
CA GLN A 210 0.81 -5.71 -0.99
C GLN A 210 0.68 -4.19 -1.12
N ARG A 211 -0.56 -3.66 -1.13
CA ARG A 211 -0.78 -2.21 -1.13
C ARG A 211 -0.20 -1.49 0.10
N ALA A 212 -0.08 -2.14 1.25
CA ALA A 212 0.58 -1.57 2.42
C ALA A 212 2.09 -1.44 2.17
N ASP A 213 2.72 -2.49 1.65
CA ASP A 213 4.15 -2.51 1.31
C ASP A 213 4.49 -1.49 0.21
N ASP A 214 3.59 -1.34 -0.76
CA ASP A 214 3.70 -0.32 -1.82
C ASP A 214 3.67 1.10 -1.22
N LEU A 215 2.87 1.35 -0.17
CA LEU A 215 2.83 2.66 0.50
C LEU A 215 4.12 2.97 1.28
N GLU A 216 4.77 1.97 1.85
CA GLU A 216 6.10 2.14 2.45
C GLU A 216 7.14 2.47 1.37
N THR A 217 7.03 1.81 0.21
CA THR A 217 7.87 2.07 -0.95
C THR A 217 7.67 3.50 -1.49
N VAL A 218 6.43 3.99 -1.56
CA VAL A 218 6.11 5.38 -1.91
C VAL A 218 6.78 6.36 -0.95
N GLU A 219 6.71 6.09 0.35
CA GLU A 219 7.32 6.96 1.37
C GLU A 219 8.85 7.02 1.25
N ALA A 220 9.50 5.87 1.05
CA ALA A 220 10.94 5.82 0.81
C ALA A 220 11.34 6.57 -0.47
N ALA A 221 10.59 6.38 -1.56
CA ALA A 221 10.83 7.07 -2.83
C ALA A 221 10.70 8.60 -2.68
N LEU A 222 9.67 9.08 -1.98
CA LEU A 222 9.47 10.51 -1.71
C LEU A 222 10.59 11.12 -0.86
N ARG A 223 11.07 10.41 0.18
CA ARG A 223 12.22 10.86 0.98
C ARG A 223 13.49 10.98 0.12
N ASN A 224 13.77 9.98 -0.72
CA ASN A 224 14.91 10.01 -1.62
C ASN A 224 14.79 11.14 -2.65
N GLN A 225 13.58 11.39 -3.16
CA GLN A 225 13.32 12.49 -4.09
C GLN A 225 13.54 13.87 -3.43
N ILE A 226 13.12 14.04 -2.18
CA ILE A 226 13.39 15.26 -1.40
C ILE A 226 14.90 15.45 -1.22
N CYS A 227 15.65 14.40 -0.86
CA CYS A 227 17.11 14.46 -0.75
C CYS A 227 17.79 14.81 -2.08
N LEU A 228 17.30 14.27 -3.20
CA LEU A 228 17.82 14.61 -4.53
C LEU A 228 17.59 16.08 -4.87
N VAL A 229 16.38 16.60 -4.63
CA VAL A 229 16.06 18.01 -4.87
C VAL A 229 16.83 18.92 -3.91
N ALA A 230 17.03 18.52 -2.66
CA ALA A 230 17.84 19.24 -1.68
C ALA A 230 19.29 19.40 -2.15
N ALA A 231 19.89 18.32 -2.66
CA ALA A 231 21.22 18.39 -3.27
C ALA A 231 21.26 19.31 -4.49
N ALA A 232 20.23 19.26 -5.35
CA ALA A 232 20.16 20.08 -6.56
C ALA A 232 19.93 21.58 -6.30
N LEU A 233 19.20 21.92 -5.25
CA LEU A 233 18.89 23.30 -4.87
C LEU A 233 19.84 23.88 -3.81
N GLU A 234 20.83 23.09 -3.37
CA GLU A 234 21.73 23.41 -2.25
C GLU A 234 20.93 23.85 -1.01
N MET A 235 19.93 23.05 -0.64
CA MET A 235 19.06 23.24 0.51
C MET A 235 19.15 22.03 1.45
N THR A 236 18.70 22.16 2.69
CA THR A 236 18.53 20.98 3.54
C THR A 236 17.28 20.19 3.10
N PRO A 237 17.22 18.86 3.32
CA PRO A 237 16.00 18.09 3.07
C PRO A 237 14.76 18.64 3.78
N ASP A 238 14.93 19.16 5.00
CA ASP A 238 13.84 19.75 5.78
C ASP A 238 13.33 21.06 5.15
N ASP A 239 14.23 21.92 4.63
CA ASP A 239 13.83 23.13 3.92
C ASP A 239 13.07 22.81 2.63
N VAL A 240 13.51 21.78 1.90
CA VAL A 240 12.82 21.31 0.69
C VAL A 240 11.44 20.76 1.05
N LEU A 241 11.32 19.99 2.12
CA LEU A 241 10.03 19.50 2.59
C LEU A 241 9.11 20.66 3.00
N ALA A 242 9.62 21.63 3.76
CA ALA A 242 8.86 22.82 4.15
C ALA A 242 8.38 23.63 2.93
N ALA A 243 9.28 23.87 1.96
CA ALA A 243 8.95 24.54 0.71
C ALA A 243 7.94 23.74 -0.13
N THR A 244 8.06 22.41 -0.16
CA THR A 244 7.10 21.52 -0.82
C THR A 244 5.71 21.66 -0.23
N MET A 245 5.60 21.72 1.09
CA MET A 245 4.29 21.85 1.76
C MET A 245 3.66 23.21 1.52
N ALA A 246 4.47 24.26 1.36
CA ALA A 246 4.03 25.64 1.11
C ALA A 246 3.63 25.92 -0.36
N ALA A 247 4.20 25.20 -1.34
CA ALA A 247 3.97 25.38 -2.78
C ALA A 247 2.54 25.04 -3.21
#